data_AF-A0A7V8EAN4-F1
#
_entry.id   AF-A0A7V8EAN4-F1
#
_cell.length_a   1.000
_cell.length_b   1.000
_cell.length_c   1.000
_cell.angle_alpha   90.00
_cell.angle_beta   90.00
_cell.angle_gamma   90.00
#
_symmetry.space_group_name_H-M   'P 1'
#
loop_
_entity.id
_entity.type
_entity.pdbx_description
1 polymer ?
#
loop_
_entity_poly.entity_id
_entity_poly.type
_entity_poly.pdbx_seq_one_letter_code
_entity_poly.pdbx_strand_id
1 'polypeptide(L)'
;MKRRLVLFFAAASAFGIALRAEDPRPSKPEGPLLDEAVMKRLAQALDCVNLSVNDLGWDKRPISDDWRLACVNDTLDHPMKLAEYARRAESEFGADPEAAVANGAAWLDVPPPAPRRYDTFDLNPAIEPSSARELALLALREWRDAESARARAMEKLDDADEEMLAKDGVRLYADESEEAWDSSAALATAKKINLEQLFAAQAVLASAARLLREAAAKTDTSAWRTRTWKMPPRIRELKGLTVAIGGPGPDRHTADLVIDAGGEDVYEGCRFVLDMGGDDTYRGCGKGVVAIGLIVDLGGNDRYLDGNIAQGGAAFGASLLVDVAGDDRYEADQLSQGSAFYGVGMLFDLAGNDGYRGARHVQGFGGVKGLGVLSDVAGNDAYYAGGKYSHAPLLPENFQSLSQGFGFGLRPNVSGGVGILADHAGNDQYTAEVFGQGASYWFALGVL
;
A
#
# COMPACT_ATOMS: atom_id res chain seq x y z
N MET A 1 20.92 39.33 46.99
CA MET A 1 22.11 39.77 46.22
C MET A 1 21.93 39.26 44.79
N LYS A 2 21.58 40.17 43.84
CA LYS A 2 21.47 40.08 42.35
C LYS A 2 20.63 38.90 41.76
N ARG A 3 19.44 39.00 41.15
CA ARG A 3 18.83 39.80 40.03
C ARG A 3 19.55 39.73 38.66
N ARG A 4 18.87 39.11 37.67
CA ARG A 4 18.66 39.43 36.21
C ARG A 4 18.14 38.13 35.54
N LEU A 5 16.97 37.98 34.89
CA LEU A 5 16.09 38.76 34.00
C LEU A 5 16.54 38.82 32.52
N VAL A 6 15.69 38.28 31.62
CA VAL A 6 15.22 38.78 30.28
C VAL A 6 15.83 38.25 28.95
N LEU A 7 14.91 37.69 28.11
CA LEU A 7 14.70 37.76 26.62
C LEU A 7 15.78 37.29 25.62
N PHE A 8 15.55 36.92 24.35
CA PHE A 8 14.46 36.39 23.47
C PHE A 8 15.05 36.33 22.03
N PHE A 9 14.50 35.48 21.15
CA PHE A 9 14.49 35.50 19.66
C PHE A 9 15.73 35.15 18.78
N ALA A 10 15.47 34.18 17.89
CA ALA A 10 15.80 34.06 16.45
C ALA A 10 17.23 34.28 15.93
N ALA A 11 17.80 33.22 15.35
CA ALA A 11 18.32 33.20 13.97
C ALA A 11 19.01 31.85 13.67
N ALA A 12 18.38 31.00 12.86
CA ALA A 12 19.08 29.94 12.13
C ALA A 12 18.30 29.54 10.86
N SER A 13 17.95 30.53 10.03
CA SER A 13 17.85 30.31 8.59
C SER A 13 19.22 30.66 8.00
N ALA A 14 19.70 29.84 7.08
CA ALA A 14 20.99 29.93 6.40
C ALA A 14 22.21 29.41 7.19
N PHE A 15 22.38 28.09 7.21
CA PHE A 15 23.65 27.43 6.89
C PHE A 15 23.33 25.94 6.68
N GLY A 16 23.59 25.42 5.48
CA GLY A 16 23.42 24.01 5.17
C GLY A 16 24.23 23.16 6.14
N ILE A 17 23.52 22.43 6.99
CA ILE A 17 24.11 21.36 7.80
C ILE A 17 23.92 20.11 6.97
N ALA A 18 25.02 19.63 6.41
CA ALA A 18 25.14 18.28 5.91
C ALA A 18 24.65 17.32 7.00
N LEU A 19 23.55 16.62 6.73
CA LEU A 19 23.14 15.43 7.47
C LEU A 19 24.33 14.45 7.44
N ARG A 20 25.06 14.33 8.55
CA ARG A 20 25.94 13.20 8.77
C ARG A 20 25.07 12.01 9.18
N ALA A 21 24.55 11.31 8.19
CA ALA A 21 24.19 9.91 8.32
C ALA A 21 25.49 9.09 8.31
N GLU A 22 26.07 8.83 9.47
CA GLU A 22 27.09 7.79 9.62
C GLU A 22 26.78 6.99 10.88
N ASP A 23 25.76 6.14 10.81
CA ASP A 23 25.75 4.90 11.60
C ASP A 23 26.48 3.84 10.76
N PRO A 24 27.66 3.33 11.18
CA PRO A 24 28.44 2.41 10.38
C PRO A 24 27.87 0.99 10.54
N ARG A 25 26.73 0.71 9.90
CA ARG A 25 26.39 -0.69 9.61
C ARG A 25 27.43 -1.23 8.61
N PRO A 26 27.87 -2.49 8.74
CA PRO A 26 28.64 -3.13 7.68
C PRO A 26 27.83 -3.06 6.39
N SER A 27 28.50 -2.72 5.28
CA SER A 27 27.90 -2.74 3.94
C SER A 27 27.11 -4.02 3.72
N LYS A 28 25.88 -3.93 3.19
CA LYS A 28 25.05 -5.10 2.84
C LYS A 28 25.93 -6.14 2.12
N PRO A 29 25.93 -7.42 2.53
CA PRO A 29 26.90 -8.39 2.03
C PRO A 29 26.78 -8.57 0.51
N GLU A 30 27.81 -8.17 -0.22
CA GLU A 30 27.98 -8.51 -1.64
C GLU A 30 28.31 -10.01 -1.75
N GLY A 31 27.34 -10.82 -2.20
CA GLY A 31 27.49 -12.29 -2.31
C GLY A 31 26.12 -12.99 -2.23
N PRO A 32 26.03 -14.32 -2.35
CA PRO A 32 24.78 -15.06 -2.12
C PRO A 32 24.32 -14.96 -0.65
N LEU A 33 23.01 -14.81 -0.38
CA LEU A 33 22.46 -14.80 1.00
C LEU A 33 22.79 -16.09 1.76
N LEU A 34 22.86 -17.20 1.03
CA LEU A 34 23.15 -18.53 1.53
C LEU A 34 24.54 -18.95 1.04
N ASP A 35 25.57 -18.42 1.67
CA ASP A 35 26.96 -18.76 1.34
C ASP A 35 27.34 -20.19 1.79
N GLU A 36 28.55 -20.63 1.44
CA GLU A 36 29.05 -21.97 1.78
C GLU A 36 29.06 -22.22 3.30
N ALA A 37 29.35 -21.20 4.11
CA ALA A 37 29.40 -21.33 5.56
C ALA A 37 28.00 -21.50 6.17
N VAL A 38 27.01 -20.73 5.68
CA VAL A 38 25.60 -20.86 6.05
C VAL A 38 25.08 -22.24 5.64
N MET A 39 25.33 -22.66 4.40
CA MET A 39 24.89 -23.97 3.91
C MET A 39 25.49 -25.13 4.70
N LYS A 40 26.76 -25.03 5.11
CA LYS A 40 27.39 -26.03 5.98
C LYS A 40 26.73 -26.12 7.36
N ARG A 41 26.40 -24.98 7.97
CA ARG A 41 25.71 -24.94 9.28
C ARG A 41 24.28 -25.48 9.17
N LEU A 42 23.56 -25.12 8.11
CA LEU A 42 22.24 -25.65 7.83
C LEU A 42 22.27 -27.18 7.70
N ALA A 43 23.21 -27.72 6.92
CA ALA A 43 23.37 -29.16 6.76
C ALA A 43 23.62 -29.86 8.12
N GLN A 44 24.45 -29.27 8.98
CA GLN A 44 24.69 -29.79 10.33
C GLN A 44 23.42 -29.77 11.21
N ALA A 45 22.64 -28.70 11.14
CA ALA A 45 21.39 -28.59 11.90
C ALA A 45 20.34 -29.60 11.44
N LEU A 46 20.22 -29.82 10.13
CA LEU A 46 19.30 -30.81 9.55
C LEU A 46 19.71 -32.24 9.93
N ASP A 47 21.01 -32.54 9.93
CA ASP A 47 21.54 -33.85 10.33
C ASP A 47 21.15 -34.21 11.77
N CYS A 48 21.12 -33.23 12.68
CA CYS A 48 20.65 -33.42 14.06
C CYS A 48 19.19 -33.90 14.18
N VAL A 49 18.37 -33.69 13.15
CA VAL A 49 16.97 -34.16 13.06
C VAL A 49 16.78 -35.23 11.98
N ASN A 50 17.87 -35.85 11.52
CA ASN A 50 17.88 -36.89 10.48
C ASN A 50 17.24 -36.42 9.16
N LEU A 51 17.53 -35.18 8.77
CA LEU A 51 17.16 -34.59 7.49
C LEU A 51 18.41 -34.08 6.76
N SER A 52 18.29 -33.93 5.45
CA SER A 52 19.24 -33.25 4.57
C SER A 52 18.57 -32.05 3.89
N VAL A 53 19.36 -31.23 3.20
CA VAL A 53 18.81 -30.10 2.40
C VAL A 53 17.83 -30.61 1.34
N ASN A 54 18.07 -31.79 0.77
CA ASN A 54 17.18 -32.39 -0.22
C ASN A 54 15.80 -32.73 0.38
N ASP A 55 15.75 -33.09 1.67
CA ASP A 55 14.50 -33.45 2.35
C ASP A 55 13.61 -32.22 2.63
N LEU A 56 14.15 -31.00 2.50
CA LEU A 56 13.35 -29.78 2.59
C LEU A 56 12.42 -29.61 1.39
N GLY A 57 12.85 -30.05 0.19
CA GLY A 57 12.08 -30.01 -1.05
C GLY A 57 11.30 -31.31 -1.23
N TRP A 58 10.17 -31.45 -0.54
CA TRP A 58 9.22 -32.54 -0.76
C TRP A 58 7.89 -31.96 -1.22
N ASP A 59 7.05 -32.76 -1.91
CA ASP A 59 5.71 -32.39 -2.37
C ASP A 59 4.78 -31.98 -1.20
N LYS A 60 4.91 -30.74 -0.75
CA LYS A 60 4.15 -30.11 0.35
C LYS A 60 2.78 -29.63 -0.12
N ARG A 61 2.21 -30.25 -1.16
CA ARG A 61 0.96 -29.86 -1.82
C ARG A 61 -0.15 -30.90 -1.58
N PRO A 62 -0.59 -31.12 -0.32
CA PRO A 62 -1.65 -32.09 -0.01
C PRO A 62 -3.01 -31.72 -0.61
N ILE A 63 -3.19 -30.48 -1.08
CA ILE A 63 -4.37 -30.05 -1.83
C ILE A 63 -3.93 -29.42 -3.16
N SER A 64 -4.79 -29.50 -4.16
CA SER A 64 -4.68 -28.76 -5.42
C SER A 64 -5.87 -27.81 -5.52
N ASP A 65 -5.60 -26.55 -5.86
CA ASP A 65 -6.62 -25.52 -6.02
C ASP A 65 -6.16 -24.54 -7.10
N ASP A 66 -7.11 -23.95 -7.84
CA ASP A 66 -6.83 -23.07 -8.99
C ASP A 66 -6.27 -21.69 -8.58
N TRP A 67 -6.05 -21.49 -7.28
CA TRP A 67 -5.65 -20.19 -6.73
C TRP A 67 -4.17 -20.09 -6.45
N ARG A 68 -3.51 -21.24 -6.21
CA ARG A 68 -2.11 -21.29 -5.82
C ARG A 68 -1.20 -20.67 -6.87
N LEU A 69 -0.40 -19.72 -6.41
CA LEU A 69 0.51 -18.95 -7.25
C LEU A 69 1.76 -19.75 -7.63
N ALA A 70 2.36 -19.45 -8.78
CA ALA A 70 3.58 -20.12 -9.23
C ALA A 70 4.75 -19.88 -8.26
N CYS A 71 4.86 -18.68 -7.69
CA CYS A 71 5.89 -18.36 -6.67
C CYS A 71 5.72 -19.19 -5.38
N VAL A 72 4.47 -19.49 -4.99
CA VAL A 72 4.18 -20.37 -3.85
C VAL A 72 4.57 -21.81 -4.18
N ASN A 73 4.26 -22.29 -5.40
CA ASN A 73 4.71 -23.62 -5.84
C ASN A 73 6.23 -23.72 -5.86
N ASP A 74 6.93 -22.73 -6.43
CA ASP A 74 8.39 -22.73 -6.52
C ASP A 74 9.06 -22.73 -5.14
N THR A 75 8.53 -21.97 -4.19
CA THR A 75 9.08 -21.90 -2.81
C THR A 75 8.73 -23.13 -1.96
N LEU A 76 7.62 -23.83 -2.23
CA LEU A 76 7.33 -25.10 -1.57
C LEU A 76 8.24 -26.23 -2.08
N ASP A 77 8.44 -26.29 -3.40
CA ASP A 77 9.29 -27.28 -4.06
C ASP A 77 10.79 -26.99 -3.82
N HIS A 78 11.16 -25.71 -3.70
CA HIS A 78 12.53 -25.24 -3.49
C HIS A 78 12.65 -24.22 -2.34
N PRO A 79 12.50 -24.63 -1.07
CA PRO A 79 12.47 -23.69 0.07
C PRO A 79 13.70 -22.79 0.20
N MET A 80 14.87 -23.25 -0.28
CA MET A 80 16.09 -22.44 -0.25
C MET A 80 16.02 -21.18 -1.13
N LYS A 81 15.11 -21.15 -2.12
CA LYS A 81 14.88 -19.96 -2.95
C LYS A 81 14.17 -18.83 -2.22
N LEU A 82 13.62 -19.05 -1.01
CA LEU A 82 13.01 -17.97 -0.23
C LEU A 82 13.97 -16.80 -0.02
N ALA A 83 15.26 -17.07 0.13
CA ALA A 83 16.30 -16.03 0.19
C ALA A 83 16.39 -15.20 -1.11
N GLU A 84 16.26 -15.84 -2.28
CA GLU A 84 16.24 -15.15 -3.58
C GLU A 84 14.97 -14.31 -3.75
N TYR A 85 13.82 -14.82 -3.29
CA TYR A 85 12.58 -14.06 -3.27
C TYR A 85 12.65 -12.84 -2.35
N ALA A 86 13.29 -12.95 -1.19
CA ALA A 86 13.52 -11.79 -0.31
C ALA A 86 14.36 -10.71 -1.01
N ARG A 87 15.47 -11.08 -1.65
CA ARG A 87 16.27 -10.14 -2.47
C ARG A 87 15.53 -9.56 -3.66
N ARG A 88 14.72 -10.40 -4.29
CA ARG A 88 13.89 -9.97 -5.41
C ARG A 88 12.89 -8.93 -4.94
N ALA A 89 12.24 -9.14 -3.79
CA ALA A 89 11.34 -8.16 -3.21
C ALA A 89 12.05 -6.84 -2.87
N GLU A 90 13.20 -6.91 -2.18
CA GLU A 90 14.03 -5.74 -1.90
C GLU A 90 14.39 -4.97 -3.19
N SER A 91 14.75 -5.65 -4.28
CA SER A 91 15.09 -4.97 -5.52
C SER A 91 13.88 -4.45 -6.31
N GLU A 92 12.75 -5.15 -6.26
CA GLU A 92 11.58 -4.87 -7.11
C GLU A 92 10.60 -3.88 -6.48
N PHE A 93 10.59 -3.76 -5.15
CA PHE A 93 9.69 -2.90 -4.37
C PHE A 93 10.50 -1.82 -3.64
N GLY A 94 11.24 -1.02 -4.41
CA GLY A 94 12.00 0.14 -3.95
C GLY A 94 11.17 1.43 -3.88
N ALA A 95 11.81 2.57 -4.14
CA ALA A 95 11.19 3.90 -4.14
C ALA A 95 10.34 4.24 -5.39
N ASP A 96 10.26 3.33 -6.38
CA ASP A 96 9.56 3.57 -7.65
C ASP A 96 8.26 2.75 -7.74
N PRO A 97 7.09 3.38 -7.53
CA PRO A 97 5.80 2.71 -7.64
C PRO A 97 5.51 2.15 -9.04
N GLU A 98 5.97 2.78 -10.13
CA GLU A 98 5.69 2.28 -11.49
C GLU A 98 6.43 0.94 -11.72
N ALA A 99 7.71 0.88 -11.35
CA ALA A 99 8.49 -0.35 -11.41
C ALA A 99 7.90 -1.45 -10.52
N ALA A 100 7.52 -1.11 -9.29
CA ALA A 100 6.91 -2.03 -8.34
C ALA A 100 5.61 -2.65 -8.86
N VAL A 101 4.72 -1.86 -9.49
CA VAL A 101 3.49 -2.39 -10.09
C VAL A 101 3.78 -3.32 -11.26
N ALA A 102 4.73 -2.96 -12.14
CA ALA A 102 5.12 -3.80 -13.27
C ALA A 102 5.69 -5.15 -12.82
N ASN A 103 6.55 -5.13 -11.79
CA ASN A 103 7.13 -6.33 -11.19
C ASN A 103 6.08 -7.17 -10.44
N GLY A 104 5.22 -6.50 -9.66
CA GLY A 104 4.20 -7.10 -8.81
C GLY A 104 3.18 -7.97 -9.56
N ALA A 105 2.87 -7.65 -10.82
CA ALA A 105 1.97 -8.47 -11.65
C ALA A 105 2.46 -9.92 -11.75
N ALA A 106 3.76 -10.12 -11.94
CA ALA A 106 4.36 -11.44 -12.05
C ALA A 106 4.30 -12.24 -10.74
N TRP A 107 4.21 -11.59 -9.59
CA TRP A 107 4.05 -12.28 -8.29
C TRP A 107 2.66 -12.90 -8.13
N LEU A 108 1.67 -12.43 -8.87
CA LEU A 108 0.30 -12.97 -8.90
C LEU A 108 -0.02 -13.78 -10.17
N ASP A 109 0.99 -14.16 -10.96
CA ASP A 109 0.85 -14.83 -12.26
C ASP A 109 0.03 -14.02 -13.27
N VAL A 110 0.07 -12.69 -13.18
CA VAL A 110 -0.60 -11.75 -14.08
C VAL A 110 0.43 -11.19 -15.07
N PRO A 111 0.11 -11.06 -16.37
CA PRO A 111 0.97 -10.37 -17.31
C PRO A 111 1.26 -8.92 -16.86
N PRO A 112 2.47 -8.39 -17.09
CA PRO A 112 2.76 -7.00 -16.77
C PRO A 112 1.83 -6.06 -17.54
N PRO A 113 1.39 -4.94 -16.94
CA PRO A 113 0.57 -3.94 -17.62
C PRO A 113 1.21 -3.47 -18.93
N ALA A 114 0.38 -3.31 -19.97
CA ALA A 114 0.84 -2.79 -21.24
C ALA A 114 1.34 -1.33 -21.10
N PRO A 115 2.37 -0.92 -21.85
CA PRO A 115 2.83 0.46 -21.87
C PRO A 115 1.70 1.43 -22.19
N ARG A 116 1.65 2.53 -21.45
CA ARG A 116 0.56 3.50 -21.55
C ARG A 116 0.63 4.29 -22.85
N ARG A 117 -0.54 4.57 -23.42
CA ARG A 117 -0.70 5.51 -24.53
C ARG A 117 -1.50 6.71 -24.03
N TYR A 118 -0.90 7.89 -24.12
CA TYR A 118 -1.57 9.13 -23.78
C TYR A 118 -2.41 9.61 -24.97
N ASP A 119 -3.71 9.75 -24.75
CA ASP A 119 -4.64 10.37 -25.68
C ASP A 119 -4.84 11.85 -25.33
N THR A 120 -5.36 12.61 -26.30
CA THR A 120 -5.73 14.01 -26.08
C THR A 120 -7.00 14.07 -25.24
N PHE A 121 -6.90 14.66 -24.05
CA PHE A 121 -8.02 14.90 -23.15
C PHE A 121 -8.39 16.39 -23.16
N ASP A 122 -9.46 16.74 -23.89
CA ASP A 122 -9.93 18.12 -24.01
C ASP A 122 -11.08 18.39 -23.03
N LEU A 123 -10.74 19.02 -21.91
CA LEU A 123 -11.69 19.65 -21.00
C LEU A 123 -11.25 21.10 -20.80
N ASN A 124 -12.21 22.03 -20.83
CA ASN A 124 -11.96 23.44 -20.54
C ASN A 124 -12.79 23.88 -19.32
N PRO A 125 -12.44 23.43 -18.10
CA PRO A 125 -13.08 23.92 -16.90
C PRO A 125 -12.62 25.36 -16.65
N ALA A 126 -13.54 26.24 -16.26
CA ALA A 126 -13.24 27.63 -15.89
C ALA A 126 -12.49 27.66 -14.54
N ILE A 127 -11.21 27.33 -14.60
CA ILE A 127 -10.30 27.25 -13.46
C ILE A 127 -9.25 28.35 -13.56
N GLU A 128 -9.20 29.15 -12.51
CA GLU A 128 -8.16 30.14 -12.28
C GLU A 128 -7.50 29.86 -10.92
N PRO A 129 -6.19 30.10 -10.77
CA PRO A 129 -5.26 30.51 -11.84
C PRO A 129 -4.96 29.36 -12.83
N SER A 130 -4.27 29.67 -13.93
CA SER A 130 -3.91 28.69 -14.96
C SER A 130 -3.08 27.50 -14.43
N SER A 131 -2.24 27.73 -13.41
CA SER A 131 -1.47 26.67 -12.75
C SER A 131 -2.37 25.63 -12.10
N ALA A 132 -3.42 26.07 -11.39
CA ALA A 132 -4.45 25.17 -10.83
C ALA A 132 -5.20 24.40 -11.93
N ARG A 133 -5.44 25.04 -13.08
CA ARG A 133 -6.14 24.40 -14.20
C ARG A 133 -5.30 23.28 -14.80
N GLU A 134 -4.01 23.49 -15.00
CA GLU A 134 -3.11 22.51 -15.62
C GLU A 134 -3.01 21.23 -14.78
N LEU A 135 -2.82 21.37 -13.45
CA LEU A 135 -2.82 20.23 -12.54
C LEU A 135 -4.18 19.54 -12.45
N ALA A 136 -5.28 20.31 -12.40
CA ALA A 136 -6.63 19.73 -12.43
C ALA A 136 -6.88 18.89 -13.68
N LEU A 137 -6.42 19.35 -14.84
CA LEU A 137 -6.58 18.62 -16.11
C LEU A 137 -5.71 17.37 -16.17
N LEU A 138 -4.50 17.40 -15.59
CA LEU A 138 -3.67 16.22 -15.40
C LEU A 138 -4.41 15.22 -14.50
N ALA A 139 -4.76 15.58 -13.27
CA ALA A 139 -5.40 14.67 -12.32
C ALA A 139 -6.73 14.08 -12.86
N LEU A 140 -7.57 14.88 -13.54
CA LEU A 140 -8.82 14.41 -14.12
C LEU A 140 -8.60 13.39 -15.25
N ARG A 141 -7.56 13.56 -16.06
CA ARG A 141 -7.19 12.57 -17.08
C ARG A 141 -6.71 11.28 -16.42
N GLU A 142 -5.86 11.40 -15.41
CA GLU A 142 -5.31 10.24 -14.69
C GLU A 142 -6.42 9.44 -13.99
N TRP A 143 -7.34 10.12 -13.30
CA TRP A 143 -8.55 9.52 -12.73
C TRP A 143 -9.36 8.78 -13.80
N ARG A 144 -9.67 9.45 -14.93
CA ARG A 144 -10.48 8.87 -16.01
C ARG A 144 -9.87 7.57 -16.51
N ASP A 145 -8.55 7.55 -16.69
CA ASP A 145 -7.85 6.38 -17.23
C ASP A 145 -7.81 5.21 -16.25
N ALA A 146 -7.56 5.50 -14.96
CA ALA A 146 -7.60 4.50 -13.91
C ALA A 146 -9.02 3.93 -13.74
N GLU A 147 -10.04 4.79 -13.72
CA GLU A 147 -11.44 4.37 -13.60
C GLU A 147 -11.89 3.59 -14.84
N SER A 148 -11.40 3.94 -16.04
CA SER A 148 -11.64 3.16 -17.25
C SER A 148 -11.06 1.75 -17.16
N ALA A 149 -9.85 1.59 -16.61
CA ALA A 149 -9.24 0.28 -16.38
C ALA A 149 -9.98 -0.52 -15.31
N ARG A 150 -10.36 0.12 -14.20
CA ARG A 150 -11.22 -0.49 -13.17
C ARG A 150 -12.55 -0.96 -13.75
N ALA A 151 -13.22 -0.15 -14.55
CA ALA A 151 -14.49 -0.52 -15.17
C ALA A 151 -14.35 -1.74 -16.11
N ARG A 152 -13.22 -1.88 -16.81
CA ARG A 152 -12.92 -3.11 -17.58
C ARG A 152 -12.64 -4.30 -16.66
N ALA A 153 -12.02 -4.08 -15.51
CA ALA A 153 -11.80 -5.13 -14.52
C ALA A 153 -13.12 -5.69 -13.98
N MET A 154 -14.14 -4.84 -13.84
CA MET A 154 -15.47 -5.17 -13.33
C MET A 154 -16.49 -5.49 -14.41
N GLU A 155 -16.11 -5.60 -15.69
CA GLU A 155 -17.08 -5.72 -16.80
C GLU A 155 -18.04 -6.92 -16.72
N LYS A 156 -17.66 -7.94 -15.94
CA LYS A 156 -18.44 -9.17 -15.71
C LYS A 156 -19.28 -9.13 -14.43
N LEU A 157 -19.21 -8.04 -13.67
CA LEU A 157 -20.02 -7.81 -12.48
C LEU A 157 -21.26 -6.99 -12.86
N ASP A 158 -22.39 -7.31 -12.24
CA ASP A 158 -23.53 -6.41 -12.19
C ASP A 158 -23.52 -5.56 -10.90
N ASP A 159 -24.45 -4.62 -10.77
CA ASP A 159 -24.54 -3.75 -9.60
C ASP A 159 -24.72 -4.54 -8.28
N ALA A 160 -25.40 -5.69 -8.33
CA ALA A 160 -25.62 -6.55 -7.16
C ALA A 160 -24.34 -7.31 -6.78
N ASP A 161 -23.55 -7.75 -7.76
CA ASP A 161 -22.23 -8.32 -7.54
C ASP A 161 -21.28 -7.30 -6.90
N GLU A 162 -21.22 -6.07 -7.40
CA GLU A 162 -20.39 -5.01 -6.81
C GLU A 162 -20.80 -4.70 -5.36
N GLU A 163 -22.11 -4.60 -5.10
CA GLU A 163 -22.64 -4.38 -3.76
C GLU A 163 -22.33 -5.55 -2.81
N MET A 164 -22.48 -6.80 -3.29
CA MET A 164 -22.12 -8.01 -2.55
C MET A 164 -20.64 -8.01 -2.16
N LEU A 165 -19.74 -7.67 -3.08
CA LEU A 165 -18.30 -7.62 -2.78
C LEU A 165 -17.96 -6.52 -1.78
N ALA A 166 -18.55 -5.33 -1.95
CA ALA A 166 -18.30 -4.19 -1.07
C ALA A 166 -18.80 -4.41 0.37
N LYS A 167 -19.88 -5.17 0.57
CA LYS A 167 -20.49 -5.42 1.89
C LYS A 167 -20.11 -6.75 2.50
N ASP A 168 -20.29 -7.84 1.76
CA ASP A 168 -20.08 -9.20 2.24
C ASP A 168 -18.68 -9.71 1.88
N GLY A 169 -18.16 -9.35 0.71
CA GLY A 169 -16.82 -9.77 0.28
C GLY A 169 -15.71 -9.30 1.21
N VAL A 170 -15.82 -8.11 1.79
CA VAL A 170 -14.83 -7.57 2.74
C VAL A 170 -14.69 -8.41 4.00
N ARG A 171 -15.73 -9.17 4.37
CA ARG A 171 -15.73 -10.07 5.54
C ARG A 171 -14.74 -11.22 5.40
N LEU A 172 -14.25 -11.53 4.19
CA LEU A 172 -13.22 -12.56 3.99
C LEU A 172 -12.00 -12.39 4.92
N TYR A 173 -11.65 -11.14 5.24
CA TYR A 173 -10.54 -10.81 6.13
C TYR A 173 -10.85 -9.75 7.18
N ALA A 174 -11.99 -9.07 7.10
CA ALA A 174 -12.42 -8.06 8.07
C ALA A 174 -13.44 -8.57 9.10
N ASP A 175 -13.94 -9.80 8.97
CA ASP A 175 -14.95 -10.30 9.90
C ASP A 175 -14.37 -10.51 11.31
N GLU A 176 -15.09 -10.00 12.30
CA GLU A 176 -14.77 -10.10 13.72
C GLU A 176 -15.75 -11.06 14.44
N SER A 177 -16.80 -11.51 13.76
CA SER A 177 -17.82 -12.39 14.34
C SER A 177 -17.31 -13.83 14.47
N GLU A 178 -17.77 -14.51 15.52
CA GLU A 178 -17.56 -15.95 15.70
C GLU A 178 -18.59 -16.79 14.92
N GLU A 179 -19.45 -16.15 14.13
CA GLU A 179 -20.52 -16.82 13.39
C GLU A 179 -19.97 -17.55 12.17
N ALA A 180 -20.46 -18.77 11.95
CA ALA A 180 -20.13 -19.51 10.73
C ALA A 180 -20.76 -18.79 9.52
N TRP A 181 -19.90 -18.21 8.67
CA TRP A 181 -20.30 -17.55 7.43
C TRP A 181 -19.81 -18.33 6.21
N ASP A 182 -20.70 -18.50 5.22
CA ASP A 182 -20.36 -19.13 3.95
C ASP A 182 -19.79 -18.11 2.97
N SER A 183 -18.47 -18.17 2.76
CA SER A 183 -17.73 -17.31 1.84
C SER A 183 -17.83 -17.72 0.36
N SER A 184 -18.50 -18.83 0.03
CA SER A 184 -18.53 -19.39 -1.32
C SER A 184 -19.08 -18.42 -2.36
N ALA A 185 -20.13 -17.66 -2.02
CA ALA A 185 -20.70 -16.66 -2.92
C ALA A 185 -19.72 -15.51 -3.19
N ALA A 186 -19.10 -14.96 -2.14
CA ALA A 186 -18.11 -13.89 -2.27
C ALA A 186 -16.91 -14.32 -3.13
N LEU A 187 -16.38 -15.53 -2.91
CA LEU A 187 -15.28 -16.08 -3.70
C LEU A 187 -15.69 -16.33 -5.17
N ALA A 188 -16.89 -16.82 -5.41
CA ALA A 188 -17.40 -17.03 -6.77
C ALA A 188 -17.59 -15.70 -7.52
N THR A 189 -18.10 -14.66 -6.85
CA THR A 189 -18.22 -13.33 -7.42
C THR A 189 -16.86 -12.69 -7.67
N ALA A 190 -15.92 -12.80 -6.74
CA ALA A 190 -14.57 -12.26 -6.90
C ALA A 190 -13.82 -12.86 -8.10
N LYS A 191 -14.05 -14.13 -8.45
CA LYS A 191 -13.50 -14.77 -9.67
C LYS A 191 -13.91 -14.11 -10.98
N LYS A 192 -14.98 -13.31 -11.00
CA LYS A 192 -15.41 -12.57 -12.19
C LYS A 192 -14.51 -11.36 -12.48
N ILE A 193 -13.78 -10.87 -11.47
CA ILE A 193 -12.87 -9.71 -11.60
C ILE A 193 -11.67 -10.07 -12.48
N ASN A 194 -11.36 -9.20 -13.44
CA ASN A 194 -10.17 -9.33 -14.26
C ASN A 194 -8.96 -8.64 -13.58
N LEU A 195 -8.11 -9.45 -12.94
CA LEU A 195 -6.90 -8.97 -12.25
C LEU A 195 -5.92 -8.25 -13.18
N GLU A 196 -5.80 -8.64 -14.45
CA GLU A 196 -4.93 -7.95 -15.43
C GLU A 196 -5.36 -6.49 -15.60
N GLN A 197 -6.67 -6.24 -15.67
CA GLN A 197 -7.20 -4.89 -15.78
C GLN A 197 -7.13 -4.11 -14.45
N LEU A 198 -7.14 -4.78 -13.29
CA LEU A 198 -6.84 -4.13 -12.00
C LEU A 198 -5.36 -3.71 -11.92
N PHE A 199 -4.42 -4.54 -12.37
CA PHE A 199 -3.02 -4.15 -12.47
C PHE A 199 -2.82 -2.99 -13.47
N ALA A 200 -3.59 -2.96 -14.57
CA ALA A 200 -3.60 -1.81 -15.48
C ALA A 200 -4.12 -0.54 -14.79
N ALA A 201 -5.14 -0.64 -13.92
CA ALA A 201 -5.60 0.50 -13.13
C ALA A 201 -4.52 0.97 -12.14
N GLN A 202 -3.90 0.06 -11.39
CA GLN A 202 -2.80 0.38 -10.48
C GLN A 202 -1.61 1.03 -11.20
N ALA A 203 -1.27 0.58 -12.41
CA ALA A 203 -0.19 1.17 -13.20
C ALA A 203 -0.50 2.61 -13.61
N VAL A 204 -1.77 2.93 -13.89
CA VAL A 204 -2.20 4.32 -14.11
C VAL A 204 -2.06 5.15 -12.84
N LEU A 205 -2.43 4.62 -11.67
CA LEU A 205 -2.27 5.33 -10.39
C LEU A 205 -0.79 5.61 -10.08
N ALA A 206 0.11 4.64 -10.30
CA ALA A 206 1.55 4.83 -10.15
C ALA A 206 2.10 5.90 -11.11
N SER A 207 1.65 5.88 -12.38
CA SER A 207 1.99 6.94 -13.33
C SER A 207 1.45 8.30 -12.92
N ALA A 208 0.24 8.34 -12.38
CA ALA A 208 -0.38 9.55 -11.89
C ALA A 208 0.43 10.15 -10.76
N ALA A 209 0.85 9.33 -9.79
CA ALA A 209 1.69 9.76 -8.67
C ALA A 209 2.97 10.44 -9.16
N ARG A 210 3.72 9.81 -10.07
CA ARG A 210 4.94 10.42 -10.64
C ARG A 210 4.63 11.73 -11.39
N LEU A 211 3.67 11.72 -12.31
CA LEU A 211 3.34 12.89 -13.14
C LEU A 211 2.85 14.08 -12.30
N LEU A 212 2.03 13.82 -11.28
CA LEU A 212 1.51 14.85 -10.38
C LEU A 212 2.63 15.44 -9.54
N ARG A 213 3.51 14.62 -8.95
CA ARG A 213 4.71 15.09 -8.23
C ARG A 213 5.59 15.98 -9.10
N GLU A 214 5.91 15.53 -10.32
CA GLU A 214 6.76 16.28 -11.27
C GLU A 214 6.15 17.62 -11.70
N ALA A 215 4.81 17.69 -11.80
CA ALA A 215 4.09 18.90 -12.15
C ALA A 215 3.92 19.84 -10.96
N ALA A 216 3.59 19.32 -9.77
CA ALA A 216 3.46 20.07 -8.53
C ALA A 216 4.75 20.80 -8.16
N ALA A 217 5.91 20.14 -8.30
CA ALA A 217 7.22 20.73 -8.04
C ALA A 217 7.55 21.98 -8.88
N LYS A 218 6.79 22.25 -9.95
CA LYS A 218 6.98 23.40 -10.86
C LYS A 218 5.81 24.39 -10.81
N THR A 219 4.82 24.15 -9.96
CA THR A 219 3.57 24.89 -9.92
C THR A 219 3.62 26.00 -8.87
N ASP A 220 3.32 27.23 -9.27
CA ASP A 220 3.08 28.32 -8.32
C ASP A 220 1.63 28.25 -7.80
N THR A 221 1.51 28.01 -6.49
CA THR A 221 0.24 27.85 -5.77
C THR A 221 -0.20 29.10 -5.01
N SER A 222 0.60 30.17 -4.98
CA SER A 222 0.34 31.38 -4.15
C SER A 222 -0.99 32.08 -4.43
N ALA A 223 -1.46 31.99 -5.68
CA ALA A 223 -2.72 32.57 -6.12
C ALA A 223 -3.92 31.61 -6.05
N TRP A 224 -3.71 30.36 -5.60
CA TRP A 224 -4.78 29.36 -5.51
C TRP A 224 -5.80 29.76 -4.46
N ARG A 225 -7.05 29.36 -4.70
CA ARG A 225 -8.19 29.63 -3.83
C ARG A 225 -9.06 28.39 -3.75
N THR A 226 -9.45 28.06 -2.53
CA THR A 226 -10.30 26.93 -2.22
C THR A 226 -11.61 27.00 -3.00
N ARG A 227 -11.91 25.94 -3.74
CA ARG A 227 -13.14 25.83 -4.54
C ARG A 227 -13.44 24.37 -4.86
N THR A 228 -14.73 24.05 -4.79
CA THR A 228 -15.23 22.71 -5.11
C THR A 228 -16.27 22.79 -6.20
N TRP A 229 -16.26 21.83 -7.13
CA TRP A 229 -17.27 21.70 -8.17
C TRP A 229 -17.60 20.24 -8.43
N LYS A 230 -18.68 20.01 -9.17
CA LYS A 230 -19.10 18.67 -9.61
C LYS A 230 -18.97 18.54 -11.11
N MET A 231 -18.38 17.45 -11.57
CA MET A 231 -18.16 17.19 -12.98
C MET A 231 -19.48 16.89 -13.71
N PRO A 232 -19.68 17.49 -14.90
CA PRO A 232 -20.88 17.26 -15.70
C PRO A 232 -20.90 15.82 -16.24
N PRO A 233 -22.09 15.26 -16.56
CA PRO A 233 -22.25 13.86 -16.96
C PRO A 233 -21.82 13.57 -18.42
N ARG A 234 -20.91 14.38 -18.99
CA ARG A 234 -20.48 14.28 -20.40
C ARG A 234 -19.46 13.17 -20.63
N ILE A 235 -18.62 12.91 -19.64
CA ILE A 235 -17.62 11.85 -19.65
C ILE A 235 -18.04 10.85 -18.57
N ARG A 236 -18.23 9.58 -18.96
CA ARG A 236 -18.84 8.56 -18.11
C ARG A 236 -18.06 8.36 -16.81
N GLU A 237 -16.74 8.28 -16.90
CA GLU A 237 -15.80 8.04 -15.80
C GLU A 237 -15.69 9.22 -14.82
N LEU A 238 -16.09 10.41 -15.26
CA LEU A 238 -16.09 11.64 -14.46
C LEU A 238 -17.50 12.00 -13.97
N LYS A 239 -18.51 11.19 -14.30
CA LYS A 239 -19.91 11.53 -14.06
C LYS A 239 -20.14 11.70 -12.56
N GLY A 240 -20.44 12.93 -12.15
CA GLY A 240 -20.79 13.24 -10.77
C GLY A 240 -19.60 13.28 -9.81
N LEU A 241 -18.37 13.15 -10.31
CA LEU A 241 -17.16 13.33 -9.53
C LEU A 241 -17.12 14.72 -8.93
N THR A 242 -16.95 14.82 -7.62
CA THR A 242 -16.69 16.08 -6.93
C THR A 242 -15.19 16.36 -6.93
N VAL A 243 -14.82 17.58 -7.28
CA VAL A 243 -13.43 17.99 -7.46
C VAL A 243 -13.18 19.24 -6.64
N ALA A 244 -12.08 19.27 -5.89
CA ALA A 244 -11.64 20.43 -5.14
C ALA A 244 -10.24 20.88 -5.58
N ILE A 245 -10.04 22.19 -5.62
CA ILE A 245 -8.72 22.82 -5.51
C ILE A 245 -8.69 23.49 -4.15
N GLY A 246 -7.66 23.27 -3.34
CA GLY A 246 -7.45 24.00 -2.08
C GLY A 246 -6.50 25.18 -2.22
N GLY A 247 -6.54 26.07 -1.24
CA GLY A 247 -5.63 27.20 -1.14
C GLY A 247 -4.40 26.85 -0.30
N PRO A 248 -3.40 27.75 -0.18
CA PRO A 248 -2.18 27.49 0.60
C PRO A 248 -2.38 27.64 2.12
N GLY A 249 -3.59 27.40 2.63
CA GLY A 249 -3.93 27.63 4.02
C GLY A 249 -4.98 26.64 4.49
N PRO A 250 -5.23 26.58 5.81
CA PRO A 250 -5.97 25.46 6.40
C PRO A 250 -7.35 25.28 5.79
N ASP A 251 -7.56 24.13 5.18
CA ASP A 251 -8.76 23.71 4.49
C ASP A 251 -9.33 22.40 5.06
N ARG A 252 -10.61 22.16 4.73
CA ARG A 252 -11.25 20.88 4.99
C ARG A 252 -11.84 20.36 3.69
N HIS A 253 -11.39 19.20 3.27
CA HIS A 253 -11.74 18.59 1.99
C HIS A 253 -12.62 17.37 2.18
N THR A 254 -13.73 17.35 1.44
CA THR A 254 -14.67 16.20 1.38
C THR A 254 -15.00 15.80 -0.06
N ALA A 255 -14.22 16.28 -1.03
CA ALA A 255 -14.42 15.98 -2.45
C ALA A 255 -13.78 14.64 -2.81
N ASP A 256 -14.24 14.01 -3.90
CA ASP A 256 -13.69 12.74 -4.39
C ASP A 256 -12.25 12.91 -4.89
N LEU A 257 -11.99 13.98 -5.65
CA LEU A 257 -10.67 14.34 -6.17
C LEU A 257 -10.25 15.70 -5.58
N VAL A 258 -9.12 15.74 -4.89
CA VAL A 258 -8.56 16.96 -4.28
C VAL A 258 -7.17 17.21 -4.84
N ILE A 259 -6.90 18.47 -5.18
CA ILE A 259 -5.55 18.96 -5.47
C ILE A 259 -5.34 20.17 -4.58
N ASP A 260 -4.49 20.01 -3.58
CA ASP A 260 -4.24 21.00 -2.57
C ASP A 260 -2.93 21.74 -2.81
N ALA A 261 -2.86 22.99 -2.36
CA ALA A 261 -1.69 23.84 -2.50
C ALA A 261 -0.73 23.73 -1.30
N GLY A 262 -1.12 22.94 -0.31
CA GLY A 262 -0.56 22.80 1.02
C GLY A 262 -1.35 23.57 2.08
N GLY A 263 -1.13 23.27 3.35
CA GLY A 263 -1.97 23.81 4.41
C GLY A 263 -1.71 23.15 5.75
N GLU A 264 -2.72 23.13 6.61
CA GLU A 264 -2.77 22.21 7.75
C GLU A 264 -4.20 21.70 7.71
N ASP A 265 -4.38 20.65 6.94
CA ASP A 265 -5.63 20.32 6.29
C ASP A 265 -6.27 19.06 6.87
N VAL A 266 -7.57 18.92 6.61
CA VAL A 266 -8.30 17.71 6.96
C VAL A 266 -8.99 17.15 5.73
N TYR A 267 -8.60 15.94 5.34
CA TYR A 267 -9.18 15.19 4.23
C TYR A 267 -10.13 14.11 4.76
N GLU A 268 -11.36 14.09 4.25
CA GLU A 268 -12.39 13.14 4.69
C GLU A 268 -13.06 12.44 3.52
N GLY A 269 -12.81 11.13 3.40
CA GLY A 269 -13.43 10.27 2.40
C GLY A 269 -12.97 10.53 0.96
N CYS A 270 -11.86 11.26 0.77
CA CYS A 270 -11.32 11.59 -0.54
C CYS A 270 -10.80 10.32 -1.23
N ARG A 271 -11.04 10.18 -2.54
CA ARG A 271 -10.59 8.99 -3.29
C ARG A 271 -9.27 9.22 -4.00
N PHE A 272 -8.99 10.45 -4.41
CA PHE A 272 -7.80 10.81 -5.17
C PHE A 272 -7.29 12.16 -4.66
N VAL A 273 -6.14 12.16 -3.99
CA VAL A 273 -5.56 13.36 -3.39
C VAL A 273 -4.16 13.58 -3.96
N LEU A 274 -3.89 14.83 -4.33
CA LEU A 274 -2.55 15.40 -4.37
C LEU A 274 -2.53 16.51 -3.33
N ASP A 275 -1.79 16.34 -2.25
CA ASP A 275 -1.41 17.43 -1.37
C ASP A 275 0.03 17.88 -1.68
N MET A 276 0.33 19.16 -1.51
CA MET A 276 1.67 19.73 -1.80
C MET A 276 2.47 20.09 -0.55
N GLY A 277 1.88 19.98 0.63
CA GLY A 277 2.55 19.86 1.90
C GLY A 277 1.85 20.59 3.04
N GLY A 278 2.13 20.22 4.27
CA GLY A 278 1.34 20.65 5.42
C GLY A 278 1.44 19.63 6.53
N ASP A 279 1.07 19.96 7.77
CA ASP A 279 0.93 18.91 8.80
C ASP A 279 -0.53 18.45 8.83
N ASP A 280 -0.91 17.51 7.99
CA ASP A 280 -2.29 17.23 7.63
C ASP A 280 -2.88 16.04 8.39
N THR A 281 -4.21 15.88 8.26
CA THR A 281 -4.93 14.73 8.78
C THR A 281 -5.84 14.10 7.74
N TYR A 282 -5.56 12.84 7.41
CA TYR A 282 -6.31 12.02 6.48
C TYR A 282 -7.26 11.08 7.21
N ARG A 283 -8.53 11.03 6.79
CA ARG A 283 -9.55 10.12 7.32
C ARG A 283 -10.40 9.51 6.22
N GLY A 284 -10.35 8.20 6.08
CA GLY A 284 -11.15 7.44 5.14
C GLY A 284 -10.75 7.64 3.68
N CYS A 285 -9.54 8.13 3.43
CA CYS A 285 -9.08 8.49 2.09
C CYS A 285 -8.45 7.31 1.35
N GLY A 286 -8.45 7.37 0.02
CA GLY A 286 -7.70 6.45 -0.85
C GLY A 286 -8.16 4.98 -0.81
N LYS A 287 -9.39 4.68 -0.39
CA LYS A 287 -9.85 3.28 -0.23
C LYS A 287 -10.05 2.56 -1.56
N GLY A 288 -9.47 1.36 -1.70
CA GLY A 288 -9.61 0.50 -2.88
C GLY A 288 -10.66 -0.60 -2.77
N VAL A 289 -11.88 -0.31 -2.29
CA VAL A 289 -12.97 -1.33 -2.13
C VAL A 289 -13.86 -1.38 -3.37
N VAL A 290 -13.69 -2.38 -4.24
CA VAL A 290 -14.31 -2.44 -5.60
C VAL A 290 -14.02 -1.15 -6.42
N ALA A 291 -13.03 -0.37 -5.97
CA ALA A 291 -12.78 1.00 -6.35
C ALA A 291 -11.27 1.23 -6.58
N ILE A 292 -10.96 2.40 -7.13
CA ILE A 292 -9.61 2.95 -7.15
C ILE A 292 -9.44 4.01 -6.06
N GLY A 293 -8.23 4.09 -5.50
CA GLY A 293 -7.81 5.15 -4.58
C GLY A 293 -6.37 5.59 -4.80
N LEU A 294 -6.10 6.90 -4.71
CA LEU A 294 -4.76 7.48 -4.76
C LEU A 294 -4.59 8.54 -3.69
N ILE A 295 -3.49 8.50 -2.96
CA ILE A 295 -3.00 9.62 -2.15
C ILE A 295 -1.56 9.87 -2.56
N VAL A 296 -1.25 11.13 -2.83
CA VAL A 296 0.10 11.63 -3.05
C VAL A 296 0.29 12.81 -2.12
N ASP A 297 1.07 12.62 -1.07
CA ASP A 297 1.54 13.69 -0.19
C ASP A 297 2.97 14.05 -0.59
N LEU A 298 3.31 15.35 -0.56
CA LEU A 298 4.65 15.81 -0.95
C LEU A 298 5.53 16.17 0.24
N GLY A 299 4.97 16.36 1.43
CA GLY A 299 5.74 16.79 2.58
C GLY A 299 4.90 17.23 3.76
N GLY A 300 5.18 16.71 4.94
CA GLY A 300 4.40 17.08 6.11
C GLY A 300 4.89 16.45 7.39
N ASN A 301 4.10 16.48 8.44
CA ASN A 301 4.17 15.50 9.52
C ASN A 301 2.75 15.04 9.77
N ASP A 302 2.32 14.12 8.93
CA ASP A 302 0.95 13.82 8.64
C ASP A 302 0.38 12.76 9.55
N ARG A 303 -0.94 12.78 9.64
CA ARG A 303 -1.72 11.86 10.46
C ARG A 303 -2.73 11.14 9.60
N TYR A 304 -2.42 9.92 9.25
CA TYR A 304 -3.32 9.01 8.57
C TYR A 304 -4.11 8.22 9.62
N LEU A 305 -5.38 8.57 9.82
CA LEU A 305 -6.21 8.05 10.91
C LEU A 305 -7.44 7.32 10.37
N ASP A 306 -7.36 5.99 10.33
CA ASP A 306 -8.32 5.16 9.65
C ASP A 306 -8.81 3.94 10.44
N GLY A 307 -9.93 3.39 9.98
CA GLY A 307 -10.38 2.07 10.39
C GLY A 307 -9.85 1.01 9.42
N ASN A 308 -10.79 0.28 8.79
CA ASN A 308 -10.48 -0.77 7.85
C ASN A 308 -10.31 -0.26 6.41
N ILE A 309 -9.42 -0.92 5.68
CA ILE A 309 -9.18 -0.76 4.23
C ILE A 309 -8.89 0.71 3.88
N ALA A 310 -7.68 1.17 4.23
CA ALA A 310 -7.20 2.53 4.01
C ALA A 310 -5.67 2.56 3.83
N GLN A 311 -5.08 3.73 3.63
CA GLN A 311 -3.60 3.91 3.58
C GLN A 311 -2.96 2.96 2.55
N GLY A 312 -3.39 3.04 1.29
CA GLY A 312 -2.95 2.10 0.25
C GLY A 312 -3.66 0.72 0.29
N GLY A 313 -4.63 0.52 1.18
CA GLY A 313 -5.38 -0.73 1.32
C GLY A 313 -6.43 -0.98 0.23
N ALA A 314 -6.54 -2.21 -0.25
CA ALA A 314 -7.47 -2.60 -1.33
C ALA A 314 -8.19 -3.94 -1.10
N ALA A 315 -9.47 -3.98 -1.47
CA ALA A 315 -10.32 -5.16 -1.46
C ALA A 315 -11.10 -5.22 -2.78
N PHE A 316 -10.80 -6.20 -3.64
CA PHE A 316 -11.42 -6.27 -4.98
C PHE A 316 -11.15 -5.03 -5.85
N GLY A 317 -10.09 -4.28 -5.56
CA GLY A 317 -9.80 -2.98 -6.17
C GLY A 317 -8.30 -2.67 -6.23
N ALA A 318 -7.99 -1.40 -6.39
CA ALA A 318 -6.61 -0.91 -6.53
C ALA A 318 -6.42 0.35 -5.68
N SER A 319 -5.36 0.42 -4.88
CA SER A 319 -5.05 1.59 -4.07
C SER A 319 -3.56 1.85 -3.99
N LEU A 320 -3.18 3.12 -4.03
CA LEU A 320 -1.80 3.59 -3.89
C LEU A 320 -1.76 4.79 -2.93
N LEU A 321 -0.89 4.72 -1.94
CA LEU A 321 -0.43 5.87 -1.15
C LEU A 321 1.04 6.09 -1.45
N VAL A 322 1.42 7.32 -1.78
CA VAL A 322 2.82 7.75 -1.88
C VAL A 322 2.98 8.97 -0.97
N ASP A 323 3.70 8.79 0.12
CA ASP A 323 4.22 9.86 0.95
C ASP A 323 5.68 10.12 0.57
N VAL A 324 6.07 11.39 0.48
CA VAL A 324 7.38 11.78 -0.03
C VAL A 324 8.34 12.19 1.09
N ALA A 325 7.84 12.80 2.16
CA ALA A 325 8.67 13.34 3.22
C ALA A 325 7.83 13.68 4.46
N GLY A 326 8.33 13.33 5.64
CA GLY A 326 7.71 13.78 6.88
C GLY A 326 8.13 12.91 8.04
N ASP A 327 7.78 13.26 9.28
CA ASP A 327 7.77 12.28 10.37
C ASP A 327 6.29 11.91 10.62
N ASP A 328 5.81 10.89 9.93
CA ASP A 328 4.39 10.61 9.73
C ASP A 328 3.83 9.54 10.69
N ARG A 329 2.52 9.56 10.85
CA ARG A 329 1.78 8.62 11.71
C ARG A 329 0.66 7.94 10.95
N TYR A 330 0.84 6.66 10.71
CA TYR A 330 -0.12 5.76 10.09
C TYR A 330 -0.83 4.93 11.16
N GLU A 331 -2.08 5.28 11.49
CA GLU A 331 -2.92 4.54 12.42
C GLU A 331 -4.13 3.95 11.68
N ALA A 332 -4.22 2.61 11.66
CA ALA A 332 -5.32 1.90 11.04
C ALA A 332 -5.73 0.66 11.83
N ASP A 333 -6.74 -0.07 11.38
CA ASP A 333 -7.21 -1.28 12.04
C ASP A 333 -6.86 -2.55 11.24
N GLN A 334 -7.65 -2.90 10.23
CA GLN A 334 -7.43 -4.07 9.37
C GLN A 334 -7.33 -3.71 7.89
N LEU A 335 -6.58 -4.50 7.14
CA LEU A 335 -6.51 -4.41 5.66
C LEU A 335 -6.05 -3.05 5.14
N SER A 336 -5.20 -2.37 5.90
CA SER A 336 -4.66 -1.05 5.61
C SER A 336 -3.13 -1.08 5.53
N GLN A 337 -2.50 0.04 5.20
CA GLN A 337 -1.02 0.16 5.13
C GLN A 337 -0.46 -0.77 4.04
N GLY A 338 -0.95 -0.56 2.82
CA GLY A 338 -0.53 -1.32 1.65
C GLY A 338 -1.07 -2.75 1.58
N SER A 339 -2.07 -3.13 2.37
CA SER A 339 -2.63 -4.49 2.33
C SER A 339 -3.61 -4.70 1.20
N ALA A 340 -3.69 -5.92 0.65
CA ALA A 340 -4.73 -6.26 -0.31
C ALA A 340 -5.17 -7.72 -0.34
N PHE A 341 -6.38 -7.94 -0.82
CA PHE A 341 -6.87 -9.24 -1.31
C PHE A 341 -7.73 -9.03 -2.55
N TYR A 342 -7.60 -9.94 -3.51
CA TYR A 342 -8.27 -9.84 -4.81
C TYR A 342 -8.06 -8.50 -5.53
N GLY A 343 -6.89 -7.91 -5.33
CA GLY A 343 -6.61 -6.54 -5.68
C GLY A 343 -5.15 -6.18 -5.40
N VAL A 344 -4.83 -4.92 -5.61
CA VAL A 344 -3.46 -4.41 -5.46
C VAL A 344 -3.48 -3.22 -4.50
N GLY A 345 -2.79 -3.37 -3.38
CA GLY A 345 -2.67 -2.34 -2.36
C GLY A 345 -1.21 -2.01 -2.14
N MET A 346 -0.88 -0.73 -2.15
CA MET A 346 0.50 -0.27 -2.04
C MET A 346 0.60 1.01 -1.22
N LEU A 347 1.55 1.03 -0.30
CA LEU A 347 1.99 2.21 0.43
C LEU A 347 3.49 2.38 0.16
N PHE A 348 3.89 3.56 -0.28
CA PHE A 348 5.29 3.97 -0.41
C PHE A 348 5.52 5.18 0.48
N ASP A 349 6.39 5.02 1.46
CA ASP A 349 6.96 6.13 2.22
C ASP A 349 8.42 6.30 1.80
N LEU A 350 8.80 7.51 1.41
CA LEU A 350 10.10 7.77 0.79
C LEU A 350 11.15 8.33 1.75
N ALA A 351 10.74 8.96 2.85
CA ALA A 351 11.66 9.57 3.80
C ALA A 351 10.93 10.01 5.07
N GLY A 352 11.47 9.63 6.23
CA GLY A 352 10.90 10.09 7.48
C GLY A 352 11.47 9.43 8.71
N ASN A 353 10.83 9.58 9.86
CA ASN A 353 10.92 8.60 10.94
C ASN A 353 9.49 8.29 11.37
N ASP A 354 8.96 7.21 10.82
CA ASP A 354 7.54 7.02 10.68
C ASP A 354 6.99 5.99 11.68
N GLY A 355 5.74 6.20 12.06
CA GLY A 355 5.01 5.33 12.97
C GLY A 355 3.90 4.59 12.26
N TYR A 356 4.04 3.27 12.08
CA TYR A 356 3.01 2.40 11.53
C TYR A 356 2.34 1.60 12.63
N ARG A 357 1.08 1.90 12.91
CA ARG A 357 0.28 1.20 13.92
C ARG A 357 -0.98 0.60 13.30
N GLY A 358 -1.13 -0.71 13.46
CA GLY A 358 -2.36 -1.41 13.11
C GLY A 358 -2.67 -2.59 14.02
N ALA A 359 -3.81 -3.24 13.78
CA ALA A 359 -4.25 -4.36 14.59
C ALA A 359 -3.89 -5.70 13.92
N ARG A 360 -4.46 -6.02 12.75
CA ARG A 360 -4.12 -7.23 11.99
C ARG A 360 -4.35 -7.08 10.49
N HIS A 361 -3.71 -7.90 9.66
CA HIS A 361 -3.77 -7.78 8.19
C HIS A 361 -3.31 -6.40 7.68
N VAL A 362 -2.31 -5.82 8.31
CA VAL A 362 -1.71 -4.52 7.95
C VAL A 362 -0.26 -4.69 7.50
N GLN A 363 0.34 -3.60 7.01
CA GLN A 363 1.78 -3.51 6.73
C GLN A 363 2.19 -4.52 5.66
N GLY A 364 1.66 -4.33 4.45
CA GLY A 364 1.96 -5.19 3.31
C GLY A 364 1.37 -6.60 3.42
N PHE A 365 0.11 -6.73 3.87
CA PHE A 365 -0.56 -8.03 3.92
C PHE A 365 -1.15 -8.43 2.55
N GLY A 366 -1.00 -9.71 2.16
CA GLY A 366 -1.55 -10.28 0.93
C GLY A 366 -2.53 -11.42 1.16
N GLY A 367 -3.82 -11.16 1.04
CA GLY A 367 -4.89 -12.18 1.06
C GLY A 367 -5.07 -12.89 -0.30
N VAL A 368 -6.08 -13.74 -0.45
CA VAL A 368 -6.38 -14.50 -1.70
C VAL A 368 -6.22 -13.61 -2.94
N LYS A 369 -5.33 -13.99 -3.86
CA LYS A 369 -5.04 -13.24 -5.11
C LYS A 369 -4.81 -11.73 -4.91
N GLY A 370 -4.32 -11.35 -3.73
CA GLY A 370 -3.94 -9.98 -3.38
C GLY A 370 -2.44 -9.80 -3.41
N LEU A 371 -2.01 -8.62 -3.85
CA LEU A 371 -0.66 -8.14 -3.70
C LEU A 371 -0.72 -6.95 -2.74
N GLY A 372 -0.22 -7.15 -1.52
CA GLY A 372 -0.04 -6.09 -0.56
C GLY A 372 1.42 -5.71 -0.43
N VAL A 373 1.73 -4.42 -0.56
CA VAL A 373 3.09 -3.87 -0.45
C VAL A 373 3.10 -2.67 0.47
N LEU A 374 3.96 -2.69 1.48
CA LEU A 374 4.45 -1.49 2.15
C LEU A 374 5.94 -1.37 1.81
N SER A 375 6.34 -0.27 1.18
CA SER A 375 7.73 0.06 0.89
C SER A 375 8.12 1.30 1.68
N ASP A 376 9.09 1.16 2.57
CA ASP A 376 9.64 2.25 3.38
C ASP A 376 11.11 2.43 3.01
N VAL A 377 11.44 3.60 2.46
CA VAL A 377 12.73 3.80 1.79
C VAL A 377 13.82 4.26 2.75
N ALA A 378 13.49 5.09 3.73
CA ALA A 378 14.49 5.73 4.58
C ALA A 378 13.87 6.26 5.87
N GLY A 379 14.46 5.90 7.01
CA GLY A 379 14.06 6.46 8.29
C GLY A 379 14.64 5.75 9.48
N ASN A 380 14.03 5.94 10.65
CA ASN A 380 14.18 5.01 11.76
C ASN A 380 12.79 4.75 12.30
N ASP A 381 12.19 3.68 11.80
CA ASP A 381 10.75 3.56 11.75
C ASP A 381 10.24 2.58 12.81
N ALA A 382 8.97 2.75 13.19
CA ALA A 382 8.34 1.93 14.22
C ALA A 382 7.09 1.24 13.67
N TYR A 383 7.16 -0.08 13.53
CA TYR A 383 6.07 -0.92 13.07
C TYR A 383 5.43 -1.67 14.24
N TYR A 384 4.13 -1.45 14.46
CA TYR A 384 3.34 -2.13 15.47
C TYR A 384 2.10 -2.80 14.84
N ALA A 385 1.95 -4.11 15.03
CA ALA A 385 0.76 -4.86 14.65
C ALA A 385 0.28 -5.77 15.80
N GLY A 386 -0.88 -5.49 16.39
CA GLY A 386 -1.48 -6.35 17.43
C GLY A 386 -2.36 -5.60 18.43
N GLY A 387 -2.46 -6.13 19.65
CA GLY A 387 -3.10 -5.43 20.78
C GLY A 387 -4.64 -5.29 20.76
N LYS A 388 -5.35 -5.86 19.78
CA LYS A 388 -6.82 -5.71 19.65
C LYS A 388 -7.59 -7.03 19.54
N TYR A 389 -7.22 -7.89 18.59
CA TYR A 389 -7.96 -9.14 18.31
C TYR A 389 -7.32 -10.32 19.03
N SER A 390 -8.02 -10.92 19.99
CA SER A 390 -7.48 -12.05 20.78
C SER A 390 -7.12 -13.26 19.89
N HIS A 391 -6.02 -13.95 20.23
CA HIS A 391 -5.67 -15.24 19.65
C HIS A 391 -6.25 -16.43 20.45
N ALA A 392 -7.31 -16.19 21.23
CA ALA A 392 -8.09 -17.25 21.85
C ALA A 392 -8.69 -18.20 20.79
N PRO A 393 -8.83 -19.51 21.10
CA PRO A 393 -8.46 -20.14 22.36
C PRO A 393 -6.99 -20.60 22.44
N LEU A 394 -6.19 -20.45 21.37
CA LEU A 394 -4.84 -21.02 21.29
C LEU A 394 -3.83 -20.27 22.18
N LEU A 395 -3.79 -18.94 22.10
CA LEU A 395 -3.00 -18.07 22.97
C LEU A 395 -3.90 -16.92 23.46
N PRO A 396 -4.75 -17.16 24.48
CA PRO A 396 -5.78 -16.21 24.89
C PRO A 396 -5.23 -14.88 25.45
N GLU A 397 -4.00 -14.89 25.96
CA GLU A 397 -3.30 -13.71 26.48
C GLU A 397 -2.52 -12.93 25.41
N ASN A 398 -2.61 -13.37 24.14
CA ASN A 398 -1.94 -12.74 23.01
C ASN A 398 -2.96 -12.28 21.96
N PHE A 399 -2.50 -11.39 21.09
CA PHE A 399 -3.29 -10.84 19.99
C PHE A 399 -2.80 -11.34 18.63
N GLN A 400 -3.73 -11.45 17.70
CA GLN A 400 -3.48 -11.77 16.31
C GLN A 400 -2.85 -10.57 15.61
N SER A 401 -1.76 -10.78 14.88
CA SER A 401 -1.13 -9.77 14.02
C SER A 401 -1.33 -10.09 12.54
N LEU A 402 -0.89 -11.25 12.04
CA LEU A 402 -1.01 -11.63 10.61
C LEU A 402 -0.63 -10.48 9.66
N SER A 403 0.49 -9.81 9.94
CA SER A 403 0.90 -8.53 9.37
C SER A 403 2.41 -8.51 9.11
N GLN A 404 2.93 -7.39 8.60
CA GLN A 404 4.36 -7.19 8.32
C GLN A 404 4.85 -8.15 7.23
N GLY A 405 4.37 -7.92 6.01
CA GLY A 405 4.70 -8.75 4.86
C GLY A 405 4.07 -10.14 4.93
N PHE A 406 2.84 -10.25 5.44
CA PHE A 406 2.20 -11.55 5.67
C PHE A 406 1.31 -11.99 4.50
N GLY A 407 1.48 -13.22 4.02
CA GLY A 407 0.59 -13.82 3.01
C GLY A 407 -0.47 -14.73 3.63
N PHE A 408 -1.75 -14.64 3.24
CA PHE A 408 -2.82 -15.43 3.87
C PHE A 408 -3.88 -15.99 2.89
N GLY A 409 -4.04 -17.32 2.83
CA GLY A 409 -5.16 -18.01 2.18
C GLY A 409 -6.23 -18.50 3.16
N LEU A 410 -7.41 -18.84 2.63
CA LEU A 410 -8.56 -19.27 3.43
C LEU A 410 -8.65 -20.80 3.48
N ARG A 411 -8.15 -21.39 4.57
CA ARG A 411 -8.21 -22.83 4.81
C ARG A 411 -9.66 -23.30 4.96
N PRO A 412 -10.03 -24.49 4.43
CA PRO A 412 -9.18 -25.42 3.67
C PRO A 412 -9.23 -25.20 2.14
N ASN A 413 -9.87 -24.13 1.68
CA ASN A 413 -10.44 -24.09 0.34
C ASN A 413 -9.61 -23.31 -0.68
N VAL A 414 -8.91 -22.25 -0.27
CA VAL A 414 -8.36 -21.24 -1.20
C VAL A 414 -6.96 -20.82 -0.79
N SER A 415 -5.99 -20.96 -1.70
CA SER A 415 -4.63 -20.43 -1.52
C SER A 415 -4.60 -18.90 -1.46
N GLY A 416 -3.62 -18.34 -0.75
CA GLY A 416 -3.53 -16.90 -0.50
C GLY A 416 -2.87 -16.09 -1.60
N GLY A 417 -2.38 -14.91 -1.22
CA GLY A 417 -1.66 -13.99 -2.10
C GLY A 417 -0.22 -13.77 -1.64
N VAL A 418 0.27 -12.57 -1.94
CA VAL A 418 1.64 -12.14 -1.65
C VAL A 418 1.60 -10.88 -0.80
N GLY A 419 2.17 -10.97 0.41
CA GLY A 419 2.39 -9.83 1.28
C GLY A 419 3.87 -9.46 1.33
N ILE A 420 4.20 -8.19 1.16
CA ILE A 420 5.57 -7.67 1.15
C ILE A 420 5.64 -6.42 2.05
N LEU A 421 6.52 -6.45 3.03
CA LEU A 421 7.02 -5.26 3.73
C LEU A 421 8.47 -5.09 3.32
N ALA A 422 8.79 -4.06 2.54
CA ALA A 422 10.13 -3.79 2.05
C ALA A 422 10.66 -2.52 2.74
N ASP A 423 11.41 -2.72 3.82
CA ASP A 423 12.15 -1.66 4.52
C ASP A 423 13.60 -1.63 4.02
N HIS A 424 14.02 -0.48 3.51
CA HIS A 424 15.29 -0.33 2.80
C HIS A 424 16.44 0.17 3.67
N ALA A 425 16.17 1.16 4.52
CA ALA A 425 17.19 1.85 5.27
C ALA A 425 16.66 2.48 6.56
N GLY A 426 17.05 1.90 7.69
CA GLY A 426 16.94 2.61 8.95
C GLY A 426 17.48 1.79 10.10
N ASN A 427 17.26 2.25 11.33
CA ASN A 427 17.37 1.41 12.51
C ASN A 427 15.99 1.21 13.13
N ASP A 428 15.28 0.24 12.58
CA ASP A 428 13.83 0.15 12.67
C ASP A 428 13.39 -0.84 13.75
N GLN A 429 12.19 -0.62 14.28
CA GLN A 429 11.60 -1.42 15.34
C GLN A 429 10.35 -2.12 14.86
N TYR A 430 10.36 -3.45 14.95
CA TYR A 430 9.22 -4.27 14.57
C TYR A 430 8.63 -4.95 15.79
N THR A 431 7.39 -4.60 16.10
CA THR A 431 6.59 -5.20 17.18
C THR A 431 5.37 -5.88 16.59
N ALA A 432 5.32 -7.21 16.71
CA ALA A 432 4.16 -8.01 16.40
C ALA A 432 3.98 -9.08 17.46
N GLU A 433 2.75 -9.60 17.55
CA GLU A 433 2.41 -10.71 18.43
C GLU A 433 2.27 -12.00 17.62
N VAL A 434 1.08 -12.57 17.50
CA VAL A 434 0.91 -13.88 16.85
C VAL A 434 0.92 -13.70 15.33
N PHE A 435 1.85 -14.40 14.68
CA PHE A 435 2.05 -14.42 13.22
C PHE A 435 2.41 -13.05 12.62
N GLY A 436 3.61 -12.54 12.89
CA GLY A 436 4.18 -11.37 12.21
C GLY A 436 5.39 -11.73 11.35
N GLN A 437 5.97 -10.71 10.70
CA GLN A 437 7.26 -10.70 10.01
C GLN A 437 7.48 -11.78 8.95
N GLY A 438 7.13 -11.47 7.69
CA GLY A 438 7.46 -12.30 6.51
C GLY A 438 6.88 -13.71 6.54
N ALA A 439 5.92 -13.97 7.43
CA ALA A 439 5.29 -15.26 7.58
C ALA A 439 4.13 -15.42 6.59
N SER A 440 3.67 -16.65 6.39
CA SER A 440 2.48 -16.87 5.59
C SER A 440 1.64 -18.01 6.12
N TYR A 441 0.35 -17.99 5.80
CA TYR A 441 -0.55 -19.06 6.12
C TYR A 441 -1.55 -19.33 5.00
N TRP A 442 -1.83 -20.62 4.88
CA TRP A 442 -2.45 -21.36 3.79
C TRP A 442 -2.04 -20.98 2.36
N PHE A 443 -0.93 -21.59 1.90
CA PHE A 443 -0.45 -21.52 0.50
C PHE A 443 -0.36 -20.08 -0.03
N ALA A 444 0.39 -19.27 0.69
CA ALA A 444 0.63 -17.87 0.39
C ALA A 444 2.12 -17.57 0.55
N LEU A 445 2.55 -16.38 0.13
CA LEU A 445 3.92 -15.93 0.28
C LEU A 445 3.95 -14.65 1.10
N GLY A 446 4.74 -14.65 2.17
CA GLY A 446 5.07 -13.47 2.95
C GLY A 446 6.54 -13.15 2.78
N VAL A 447 6.88 -11.86 2.72
CA VAL A 447 8.24 -11.36 2.57
C VAL A 447 8.41 -10.11 3.43
N LEU A 448 9.47 -10.11 4.23
CA LEU A 448 10.00 -8.96 4.96
C LEU A 448 11.44 -8.72 4.48
#